data_AF-A0A436BI45-F1
#
_entry.id   AF-A0A436BI45-F1
#
_cell.length_a   1.000
_cell.length_b   1.000
_cell.length_c   1.000
_cell.angle_alpha   90.00
_cell.angle_beta   90.00
_cell.angle_gamma   90.00
#
_symmetry.space_group_name_H-M   'P 1'
#
loop_
_entity.id
_entity.type
_entity.pdbx_description
1 polymer ?
#
loop_
_entity_poly.entity_id
_entity_poly.type
_entity_poly.pdbx_seq_one_letter_code
_entity_poly.pdbx_strand_id
1 'polypeptide(L)'
;ETRPDLLVATLSAEGKPVFSLALEIASKGPFRIARFMGGRHANGNFVAADPNWLAKVDMPALRSVLAAIAEARPDIDLVALERLLPDLDGVANPLASLDHFSSPNLSLAVDLAGGFDALLSRASGKRKRKKHRSQIRKFETVGSHRRIEAGTPDEA
;
A
#
# COMPACT_ATOMS: atom_id res chain seq x y z
N GLU A 1 -17.44 17.41 2.85
CA GLU A 1 -16.86 16.70 1.69
C GLU A 1 -15.37 17.03 1.64
N THR A 2 -14.49 16.06 1.86
CA THR A 2 -13.05 16.27 1.67
C THR A 2 -12.78 16.25 0.16
N ARG A 3 -12.20 17.32 -0.38
CA ARG A 3 -11.75 17.40 -1.77
C ARG A 3 -10.23 17.21 -1.79
N PRO A 4 -9.72 15.98 -1.70
CA PRO A 4 -8.29 15.75 -1.72
C PRO A 4 -7.71 16.19 -3.07
N ASP A 5 -6.54 16.83 -3.04
CA ASP A 5 -5.77 17.12 -4.24
C ASP A 5 -5.01 15.85 -4.64
N LEU A 6 -5.32 15.31 -5.81
CA LEU A 6 -4.87 14.00 -6.27
C LEU A 6 -4.28 14.09 -7.68
N LEU A 7 -3.36 13.19 -7.98
CA LEU A 7 -2.80 12.98 -9.32
C LEU A 7 -2.66 11.48 -9.58
N VAL A 8 -3.00 11.06 -10.80
CA VAL A 8 -2.68 9.73 -11.30
C VAL A 8 -1.77 9.85 -12.50
N ALA A 9 -0.56 9.30 -12.41
CA ALA A 9 0.37 9.22 -13.53
C ALA A 9 0.49 7.76 -13.99
N THR A 10 0.30 7.52 -15.28
CA THR A 10 0.32 6.16 -15.84
C THR A 10 1.41 6.04 -16.89
N LEU A 11 2.28 5.05 -16.73
CA LEU A 11 3.19 4.62 -17.80
C LEU A 11 2.43 3.66 -18.70
N SER A 12 2.44 3.92 -20.01
CA SER A 12 1.85 3.02 -21.01
C SER A 12 2.90 2.59 -22.02
N ALA A 13 2.85 1.32 -22.42
CA ALA A 13 3.66 0.76 -23.48
C ALA A 13 2.75 -0.04 -24.43
N GLU A 14 2.92 0.13 -25.74
CA GLU A 14 2.10 -0.53 -26.77
C GLU A 14 0.57 -0.34 -26.54
N GLY A 15 0.17 0.83 -26.06
CA GLY A 15 -1.23 1.15 -25.77
C GLY A 15 -1.81 0.47 -24.51
N LYS A 16 -0.98 -0.20 -23.71
CA LYS A 16 -1.39 -0.85 -22.45
C LYS A 16 -0.78 -0.15 -21.24
N PRO A 17 -1.53 0.00 -20.13
CA PRO A 17 -0.98 0.53 -18.88
C PRO A 17 0.02 -0.47 -18.29
N VAL A 18 1.26 -0.03 -18.07
CA VAL A 18 2.32 -0.80 -17.41
C VAL A 18 2.18 -0.65 -15.90
N PHE A 19 2.11 0.58 -15.41
CA PHE A 19 1.78 0.89 -14.02
C PHE A 19 1.14 2.26 -13.88
N SER A 20 0.43 2.46 -12.77
CA SER A 20 -0.14 3.74 -12.37
C SER A 20 0.30 4.13 -10.95
N LEU A 21 0.76 5.38 -10.81
CA LEU A 21 1.04 6.05 -9.56
C LEU A 21 -0.15 6.90 -9.16
N ALA A 22 -0.91 6.43 -8.16
CA ALA A 22 -1.98 7.19 -7.56
C ALA A 22 -1.45 7.95 -6.33
N LEU A 23 -1.35 9.27 -6.44
CA LEU A 23 -0.69 10.13 -5.46
C LEU A 23 -1.67 11.17 -4.89
N GLU A 24 -1.55 11.44 -3.60
CA GLU A 24 -2.11 12.63 -2.98
C GLU A 24 -1.06 13.73 -2.92
N ILE A 25 -1.50 14.99 -3.06
CA ILE A 25 -0.65 16.16 -2.90
C ILE A 25 -0.88 16.72 -1.49
N ALA A 26 0.16 16.69 -0.67
CA ALA A 26 0.12 17.16 0.71
C ALA A 26 1.08 18.34 0.92
N SER A 27 0.63 19.36 1.63
CA SER A 27 1.48 20.46 2.06
C SER A 27 2.30 20.08 3.29
N LYS A 28 3.61 20.38 3.27
CA LYS A 28 4.52 20.26 4.41
C LYS A 28 5.37 21.52 4.51
N GLY A 29 4.96 22.45 5.36
CA GLY A 29 5.56 23.78 5.40
C GLY A 29 5.34 24.50 4.05
N PRO A 30 6.38 25.06 3.41
CA PRO A 30 6.25 25.69 2.10
C PRO A 30 6.15 24.71 0.94
N PHE A 31 6.41 23.41 1.17
CA PHE A 31 6.50 22.42 0.09
C PHE A 31 5.16 21.73 -0.18
N ARG A 32 4.91 21.42 -1.45
CA ARG A 32 3.83 20.57 -1.96
C ARG A 32 4.44 19.25 -2.41
N ILE A 33 4.05 18.18 -1.72
CA ILE A 33 4.66 16.86 -1.86
C ILE A 33 3.62 15.89 -2.41
N ALA A 34 3.91 15.29 -3.55
CA ALA A 34 3.15 14.15 -4.07
C ALA A 34 3.64 12.86 -3.42
N ARG A 35 2.72 12.10 -2.82
CA ARG A 35 3.03 10.87 -2.07
C ARG A 35 1.91 9.84 -2.21
N PHE A 36 2.18 8.58 -1.86
CA PHE A 36 1.12 7.58 -1.79
C PHE A 36 0.01 7.97 -0.81
N MET A 37 -1.23 7.63 -1.18
CA MET A 37 -2.42 7.83 -0.36
C MET A 37 -2.40 6.95 0.90
N GLY A 38 -3.17 7.32 1.92
CA GLY A 38 -3.33 6.51 3.15
C GLY A 38 -2.43 6.92 4.33
N GLY A 39 -1.64 7.99 4.17
CA GLY A 39 -0.89 8.62 5.24
C GLY A 39 0.08 7.67 5.98
N ARG A 40 0.13 7.81 7.31
CA ARG A 40 1.05 7.02 8.19
C ARG A 40 0.55 5.59 8.48
N HIS A 41 -0.67 5.26 8.08
CA HIS A 41 -1.27 3.95 8.36
C HIS A 41 -0.97 2.93 7.28
N ALA A 42 -0.82 3.38 6.03
CA ALA A 42 -0.27 2.55 4.97
C ALA A 42 1.16 2.15 5.37
N ASN A 43 1.50 0.87 5.22
CA ASN A 43 2.85 0.33 5.39
C ASN A 43 3.05 -0.70 4.27
N GLY A 44 4.16 -0.60 3.52
CA GLY A 44 4.39 -1.40 2.30
C GLY A 44 3.58 -0.93 1.11
N ASN A 45 4.11 0.03 0.35
CA ASN A 45 3.49 0.52 -0.89
C ASN A 45 4.06 -0.23 -2.10
N PHE A 46 3.19 -0.56 -3.06
CA PHE A 46 3.58 -1.09 -4.36
C PHE A 46 2.63 -0.49 -5.40
N VAL A 47 3.11 -0.25 -6.62
CA VAL A 47 2.29 0.38 -7.67
C VAL A 47 1.26 -0.57 -8.24
N ALA A 48 0.10 -0.05 -8.62
CA ALA A 48 -0.83 -0.81 -9.46
C ALA A 48 -0.15 -1.04 -10.81
N ALA A 49 0.11 -2.30 -11.16
CA ALA A 49 0.92 -2.64 -12.31
C ALA A 49 0.49 -3.95 -12.97
N ASP A 50 0.79 -4.09 -14.26
CA ASP A 50 0.81 -5.37 -14.94
C ASP A 50 2.19 -6.04 -14.70
N PRO A 51 2.25 -7.16 -13.95
CA PRO A 51 3.51 -7.84 -13.62
C PRO A 51 4.39 -8.18 -14.82
N ASN A 52 3.78 -8.54 -15.95
CA ASN A 52 4.51 -8.97 -17.15
C ASN A 52 5.22 -7.81 -17.84
N TRP A 53 4.72 -6.59 -17.64
CA TRP A 53 5.29 -5.37 -18.20
C TRP A 53 6.19 -4.67 -17.20
N LEU A 54 5.87 -4.75 -15.90
CA LEU A 54 6.62 -4.06 -14.85
C LEU A 54 8.09 -4.49 -14.82
N ALA A 55 8.37 -5.79 -15.04
CA ALA A 55 9.72 -6.33 -15.12
C ALA A 55 10.55 -5.76 -16.30
N LYS A 56 9.92 -5.12 -17.28
CA LYS A 56 10.57 -4.52 -18.45
C LYS A 56 10.78 -3.02 -18.31
N VAL A 57 10.34 -2.42 -17.20
CA VAL A 57 10.49 -0.98 -16.96
C VAL A 57 11.95 -0.67 -16.67
N ASP A 58 12.50 0.26 -17.43
CA ASP A 58 13.84 0.78 -17.25
C ASP A 58 13.85 2.19 -16.64
N MET A 59 15.05 2.67 -16.30
CA MET A 59 15.22 4.01 -15.72
C MET A 59 14.76 5.15 -16.65
N PRO A 60 15.00 5.12 -17.98
CA PRO A 60 14.39 6.07 -18.92
C PRO A 60 12.86 6.13 -18.83
N ALA A 61 12.17 4.99 -18.81
CA ALA A 61 10.72 4.94 -18.68
C ALA A 61 10.23 5.48 -17.33
N LEU A 62 10.95 5.23 -16.24
CA LEU A 62 10.64 5.84 -14.94
C LEU A 62 10.81 7.36 -14.96
N ARG A 63 11.90 7.85 -15.55
CA ARG A 63 12.18 9.29 -15.65
C ARG A 63 11.14 10.01 -16.51
N SER A 64 10.61 9.37 -17.56
CA SER A 64 9.56 9.99 -18.39
C SER A 64 8.26 10.20 -17.60
N VAL A 65 7.89 9.27 -16.72
CA VAL A 65 6.73 9.45 -15.81
C VAL A 65 6.95 10.61 -14.86
N LEU A 66 8.13 10.69 -14.23
CA LEU A 66 8.46 11.80 -13.32
C LEU A 66 8.48 13.15 -14.04
N ALA A 67 9.01 13.20 -15.27
CA ALA A 67 8.98 14.39 -16.11
C ALA A 67 7.55 14.81 -16.48
N ALA A 68 6.69 13.86 -16.85
CA ALA A 68 5.29 14.13 -17.15
C ALA A 68 4.52 14.66 -15.92
N ILE A 69 4.83 14.15 -14.72
CA ILE A 69 4.28 14.70 -13.46
C ILE A 69 4.72 16.16 -13.29
N ALA A 70 6.02 16.46 -13.46
CA ALA A 70 6.56 17.80 -13.30
C ALA A 70 5.98 18.80 -14.31
N GLU A 71 5.74 18.36 -15.56
CA GLU A 71 5.11 19.18 -16.60
C GLU A 71 3.63 19.44 -16.30
N ALA A 72 2.87 18.41 -15.93
CA ALA A 72 1.44 18.54 -15.67
C ALA A 72 1.11 19.26 -14.35
N ARG A 73 2.01 19.17 -13.36
CA ARG A 73 1.84 19.71 -12.02
C ARG A 73 3.13 20.41 -11.55
N PRO A 74 3.46 21.58 -12.15
CA PRO A 74 4.65 22.35 -11.78
C PRO A 74 4.56 22.92 -10.36
N ASP A 75 3.39 22.84 -9.71
CA ASP A 75 3.21 23.19 -8.30
C ASP A 75 3.71 22.11 -7.33
N ILE A 76 4.11 20.93 -7.79
CA ILE A 76 4.65 19.86 -6.95
C ILE A 76 6.16 20.01 -6.84
N ASP A 77 6.65 20.24 -5.62
CA ASP A 77 8.09 20.40 -5.35
C ASP A 77 8.82 19.05 -5.24
N LEU A 78 8.11 18.00 -4.84
CA LEU A 78 8.71 16.70 -4.53
C LEU A 78 7.74 15.55 -4.77
N VAL A 79 8.24 14.47 -5.38
CA VAL A 79 7.59 13.15 -5.39
C VAL A 79 8.27 12.27 -4.33
N ALA A 80 7.57 11.96 -3.25
CA ALA A 80 8.07 11.16 -2.12
C ALA A 80 7.42 9.77 -2.10
N LEU A 81 8.15 8.76 -2.59
CA LEU A 81 7.70 7.37 -2.66
C LEU A 81 8.21 6.58 -1.44
N GLU A 82 7.55 6.77 -0.31
CA GLU A 82 7.97 6.14 0.95
C GLU A 82 7.52 4.68 1.06
N ARG A 83 8.25 3.89 1.87
CA ARG A 83 7.87 2.52 2.27
C ARG A 83 7.57 1.58 1.08
N LEU A 84 8.28 1.75 -0.03
CA LEU A 84 8.16 0.86 -1.19
C LEU A 84 8.52 -0.57 -0.79
N LEU A 85 7.67 -1.52 -1.19
CA LEU A 85 8.04 -2.92 -1.19
C LEU A 85 9.03 -3.15 -2.34
N PRO A 86 10.19 -3.79 -2.10
CA PRO A 86 11.18 -4.07 -3.16
C PRO A 86 10.67 -5.11 -4.16
N ASP A 87 9.75 -5.97 -3.72
CA ASP A 87 9.14 -7.05 -4.47
C ASP A 87 7.70 -7.26 -3.96
N LEU A 88 6.80 -7.67 -4.85
CA LEU A 88 5.47 -8.15 -4.49
C LEU A 88 5.16 -9.40 -5.30
N ASP A 89 4.92 -10.52 -4.62
CA ASP A 89 4.62 -11.83 -5.22
C ASP A 89 5.65 -12.29 -6.28
N GLY A 90 6.93 -12.00 -6.05
CA GLY A 90 8.04 -12.34 -6.96
C GLY A 90 8.22 -11.37 -8.12
N VAL A 91 7.49 -10.26 -8.12
CA VAL A 91 7.63 -9.16 -9.09
C VAL A 91 8.43 -8.02 -8.45
N ALA A 92 9.63 -7.78 -8.97
CA ALA A 92 10.49 -6.68 -8.53
C ALA A 92 9.83 -5.31 -8.78
N ASN A 93 10.03 -4.38 -7.85
CA ASN A 93 9.56 -3.02 -7.96
C ASN A 93 10.59 -2.14 -8.70
N PRO A 94 10.31 -1.67 -9.93
CA PRO A 94 11.26 -0.85 -10.68
C PRO A 94 11.53 0.49 -10.00
N LEU A 95 10.61 1.00 -9.17
CA LEU A 95 10.81 2.23 -8.41
C LEU A 95 11.90 2.10 -7.34
N ALA A 96 12.25 0.88 -6.94
CA ALA A 96 13.40 0.62 -6.07
C ALA A 96 14.75 0.83 -6.79
N SER A 97 14.76 1.13 -8.10
CA SER A 97 15.98 1.52 -8.82
C SER A 97 16.31 3.02 -8.68
N LEU A 98 15.41 3.81 -8.11
CA LEU A 98 15.68 5.18 -7.70
C LEU A 98 16.58 5.21 -6.45
N ASP A 99 17.28 6.32 -6.22
CA ASP A 99 18.05 6.50 -5.00
C ASP A 99 17.13 6.40 -3.78
N HIS A 100 17.41 5.43 -2.90
CA HIS A 100 16.56 5.11 -1.76
C HIS A 100 17.36 4.46 -0.64
N PHE A 101 16.69 4.25 0.49
CA PHE A 101 17.15 3.40 1.58
C PHE A 101 16.04 2.45 2.00
N SER A 102 16.41 1.29 2.55
CA SER A 102 15.44 0.29 2.99
C SER A 102 14.59 0.82 4.15
N SER A 103 13.26 0.67 4.03
CA SER A 103 12.36 0.96 5.15
C SER A 103 12.62 -0.02 6.31
N PRO A 104 12.83 0.45 7.55
CA PRO A 104 13.17 -0.41 8.68
C PRO A 104 12.04 -1.36 9.10
N ASN A 105 10.80 -1.06 8.73
CA ASN A 105 9.63 -1.88 9.07
C ASN A 105 8.68 -1.92 7.88
N LEU A 106 8.91 -2.86 6.96
CA LEU A 106 7.97 -3.15 5.89
C LEU A 106 6.82 -4.00 6.44
N SER A 107 5.62 -3.69 5.96
CA SER A 107 4.30 -4.18 6.38
C SER A 107 4.27 -5.52 7.12
N LEU A 108 3.55 -5.56 8.23
CA LEU A 108 3.20 -6.82 8.90
C LEU A 108 2.10 -7.53 8.09
N ALA A 109 2.51 -8.34 7.11
CA ALA A 109 1.63 -9.22 6.37
C ALA A 109 1.58 -10.62 7.00
N VAL A 110 0.46 -11.32 6.79
CA VAL A 110 0.35 -12.75 7.12
C VAL A 110 -0.31 -13.49 5.96
N ASP A 111 0.21 -14.66 5.64
CA ASP A 111 -0.40 -15.58 4.68
C ASP A 111 -1.55 -16.36 5.34
N LEU A 112 -2.74 -16.28 4.73
CA LEU A 112 -3.95 -16.98 5.15
C LEU A 112 -4.14 -18.33 4.44
N ALA A 113 -3.22 -18.76 3.58
CA ALA A 113 -3.32 -20.04 2.88
C ALA A 113 -3.45 -21.19 3.87
N GLY A 114 -4.43 -22.07 3.65
CA GLY A 114 -4.77 -23.15 4.58
C GLY A 114 -5.60 -22.72 5.80
N GLY A 115 -6.06 -21.46 5.85
CA GLY A 115 -7.00 -20.96 6.84
C GLY A 115 -6.38 -20.55 8.18
N PHE A 116 -7.25 -20.14 9.11
CA PHE A 116 -6.84 -19.57 10.40
C PHE A 116 -6.04 -20.53 11.28
N ASP A 117 -6.34 -21.83 11.26
CA ASP A 117 -5.58 -22.79 12.05
C ASP A 117 -4.15 -22.97 11.54
N ALA A 118 -3.96 -23.01 10.22
CA ALA A 118 -2.64 -23.04 9.60
C ALA A 118 -1.86 -21.75 9.91
N LEU A 119 -2.51 -20.58 9.82
CA LEU A 119 -1.91 -19.31 10.23
C LEU A 119 -1.45 -19.34 11.70
N LEU A 120 -2.32 -19.82 12.60
CA LEU A 120 -2.03 -19.85 14.02
C LEU A 120 -0.91 -20.84 14.37
N SER A 121 -0.80 -21.96 13.66
CA SER A 121 0.27 -22.94 13.88
C SER A 121 1.63 -22.44 13.41
N ARG A 122 1.68 -21.72 12.27
CA ARG A 122 2.92 -21.10 11.73
C ARG A 122 3.49 -20.00 12.63
N ALA A 123 2.65 -19.34 13.41
CA ALA A 123 3.03 -18.24 14.30
C ALA A 123 3.02 -18.67 15.78
N SER A 124 3.12 -17.71 16.70
CA SER A 124 2.97 -17.91 18.16
C SER A 124 1.53 -18.29 18.58
N GLY A 125 0.96 -19.33 17.98
CA GLY A 125 -0.44 -19.76 18.11
C GLY A 125 -0.90 -19.95 19.54
N LYS A 126 -0.08 -20.54 20.41
CA LYS A 126 -0.41 -20.68 21.85
C LYS A 126 -0.63 -19.31 22.51
N ARG A 127 0.24 -18.33 22.23
CA ARG A 127 0.13 -16.96 22.75
C ARG A 127 -1.08 -16.25 22.15
N LYS A 128 -1.29 -16.33 20.83
CA LYS A 128 -2.43 -15.72 20.13
C LYS A 128 -3.76 -16.30 20.61
N ARG A 129 -3.89 -17.62 20.73
CA ARG A 129 -5.06 -18.32 21.30
C ARG A 129 -5.30 -17.93 22.76
N LYS A 130 -4.25 -17.80 23.58
CA LYS A 130 -4.37 -17.30 24.97
C LYS A 130 -4.88 -15.85 25.01
N LYS A 131 -4.33 -14.97 24.16
CA LYS A 131 -4.80 -13.57 24.03
C LYS A 131 -6.26 -13.52 23.62
N HIS A 132 -6.66 -14.30 22.61
CA HIS A 132 -8.04 -14.40 22.15
C HIS A 132 -8.99 -14.83 23.28
N ARG A 133 -8.69 -15.92 24.00
CA ARG A 133 -9.48 -16.36 25.17
C ARG A 133 -9.58 -15.28 26.25
N SER A 134 -8.48 -14.57 26.53
CA SER A 134 -8.50 -13.47 27.50
C SER A 134 -9.37 -12.29 27.05
N GLN A 135 -9.42 -11.98 25.76
CA GLN A 135 -10.28 -10.92 25.23
C GLN A 135 -11.76 -11.33 25.28
N ILE A 136 -12.09 -12.56 24.86
CA ILE A 136 -13.45 -13.12 24.92
C ILE A 136 -13.99 -13.06 26.35
N ARG A 137 -13.22 -13.50 27.36
CA ARG A 137 -13.63 -13.45 28.78
C ARG A 137 -13.99 -12.03 29.27
N LYS A 138 -13.29 -11.01 28.76
CA LYS A 138 -13.61 -9.61 29.09
C LYS A 138 -14.95 -9.20 28.50
N PHE A 139 -15.26 -9.63 27.29
CA PHE A 139 -16.57 -9.40 26.68
C PHE A 139 -17.68 -10.15 27.43
N GLU A 140 -17.46 -11.41 27.79
CA GLU A 140 -18.41 -12.21 28.59
C GLU A 140 -18.75 -11.55 29.95
N THR A 141 -17.78 -10.86 30.56
CA THR A 141 -17.99 -10.16 31.85
C THR A 141 -18.99 -9.00 31.72
N VAL A 142 -19.09 -8.36 30.55
CA VAL A 142 -20.01 -7.23 30.31
C VAL A 142 -21.32 -7.65 29.63
N GLY A 143 -21.46 -8.93 29.28
CA GLY A 143 -22.68 -9.50 28.68
C GLY A 143 -22.44 -10.23 27.35
N SER A 144 -23.52 -10.50 26.62
CA SER A 144 -23.43 -11.14 25.30
C SER A 144 -22.79 -10.21 24.28
N HIS A 145 -21.88 -10.73 23.47
CA HIS A 145 -21.31 -10.02 22.33
C HIS A 145 -21.72 -10.72 21.03
N ARG A 146 -21.98 -9.93 19.98
CA ARG A 146 -22.22 -10.45 18.63
C ARG A 146 -21.33 -9.70 17.65
N ARG A 147 -20.75 -10.42 16.69
CA ARG A 147 -20.15 -9.81 15.49
C ARG A 147 -21.27 -9.57 14.50
N ILE A 148 -21.46 -8.33 14.10
CA ILE A 148 -22.30 -7.98 12.95
C ILE A 148 -21.34 -7.75 11.80
N GLU A 149 -21.57 -8.43 10.70
CA GLU A 149 -20.81 -8.32 9.47
C GLU A 149 -21.81 -7.97 8.38
N ALA A 150 -21.50 -6.96 7.57
CA ALA A 150 -22.32 -6.64 6.41
C ALA A 150 -22.22 -7.81 5.43
N GLY A 151 -23.35 -8.45 5.15
CA GLY A 151 -23.45 -9.51 4.14
C GLY A 151 -23.61 -8.95 2.73
N THR A 152 -23.96 -7.66 2.62
CA THR A 152 -24.13 -6.95 1.36
C THR A 152 -23.52 -5.55 1.42
N PRO A 153 -23.16 -4.94 0.26
CA PRO A 153 -22.67 -3.56 0.21
C PRO A 153 -23.62 -2.53 0.79
N ASP A 154 -24.93 -2.77 0.72
CA ASP A 154 -25.98 -1.85 1.18
C ASP A 154 -26.14 -1.85 2.72
N GLU A 155 -25.51 -2.80 3.42
CA GLU A 155 -25.52 -2.92 4.89
C GLU A 155 -24.33 -2.21 5.57
N ALA A 156 -23.40 -1.63 4.81
CA ALA A 156 -22.13 -1.04 5.28
C ALA A 156 -22.21 0.45 5.66
#